data_AF-A0A961JMA3-F1
#
_entry.id   AF-A0A961JMA3-F1
#
_cell.length_a   1.000
_cell.length_b   1.000
_cell.length_c   1.000
_cell.angle_alpha   90.00
_cell.angle_beta   90.00
_cell.angle_gamma   90.00
#
_symmetry.space_group_name_H-M   'P 1'
#
loop_
_entity.id
_entity.type
_entity.pdbx_description
1 polymer ?
#
loop_
_entity_poly.entity_id
_entity_poly.type
_entity_poly.pdbx_seq_one_letter_code
_entity_poly.pdbx_strand_id
1 'polypeptide(L)'
;AGIVRAEIGKMDLDEVQSNRSALITQIKSSVEDAVDAWGIEVTRAEILDVNLDQATRDAMLQQLNAERERRAQVTRAEGAKRAVELNADAELYAAQQTAKARRIQADAEAYATEVVAEAIAKNGIEAAQYQVALKQVEAIAKVGEGAGKQTVFLPANALDAFADAFGLLKGRPK
;
A
#
# COMPACT_ATOMS: atom_id res chain seq x y z
N ALA A 1 -36.52 40.44 -23.70
CA ALA A 1 -35.89 39.16 -24.12
C ALA A 1 -34.35 39.20 -24.20
N GLY A 2 -33.72 40.36 -24.42
CA GLY A 2 -32.25 40.44 -24.57
C GLY A 2 -31.43 40.13 -23.30
N ILE A 3 -31.89 40.60 -22.13
CA ILE A 3 -31.17 40.47 -20.84
C ILE A 3 -31.05 38.99 -20.41
N VAL A 4 -32.15 38.24 -20.50
CA VAL A 4 -32.18 36.81 -20.17
C VAL A 4 -31.24 35.99 -21.07
N ARG A 5 -31.20 36.29 -22.38
CA ARG A 5 -30.32 35.61 -23.33
C ARG A 5 -28.84 35.92 -23.07
N ALA A 6 -28.53 37.16 -22.72
CA ALA A 6 -27.16 37.61 -22.45
C ALA A 6 -26.59 37.00 -21.17
N GLU A 7 -27.40 36.82 -20.12
CA GLU A 7 -26.94 36.19 -18.88
C GLU A 7 -26.84 34.67 -18.97
N ILE A 8 -27.77 34.01 -19.67
CA ILE A 8 -27.69 32.55 -19.89
C ILE A 8 -26.47 32.16 -20.75
N GLY A 9 -26.04 33.02 -21.67
CA GLY A 9 -24.88 32.76 -22.53
C GLY A 9 -23.51 32.78 -21.83
N LYS A 10 -23.44 33.24 -20.57
CA LYS A 10 -22.19 33.33 -19.80
C LYS A 10 -21.95 32.15 -18.85
N MET A 11 -22.94 31.27 -18.68
CA MET A 11 -22.93 30.20 -17.68
C MET A 11 -22.99 28.81 -18.34
N ASP A 12 -22.30 27.84 -17.75
CA ASP A 12 -22.36 26.44 -18.19
C ASP A 12 -23.77 25.86 -17.94
N LEU A 13 -24.27 24.99 -18.83
CA LEU A 13 -25.62 24.43 -18.75
C LEU A 13 -25.87 23.65 -17.43
N ASP A 14 -24.84 22.97 -16.91
CA ASP A 14 -24.91 22.27 -15.62
C ASP A 14 -25.07 23.27 -14.44
N GLU A 15 -24.56 24.50 -14.59
CA GLU A 15 -24.66 25.58 -13.62
C GLU A 15 -26.06 26.25 -13.65
N VAL A 16 -26.63 26.41 -14.85
CA VAL A 16 -28.00 26.91 -15.03
C VAL A 16 -29.03 25.95 -14.41
N GLN A 17 -28.79 24.64 -14.47
CA GLN A 17 -29.66 23.64 -13.86
C GLN A 17 -29.48 23.53 -12.34
N SER A 18 -28.24 23.57 -11.84
CA SER A 18 -27.96 23.43 -10.40
C SER A 18 -28.23 24.71 -9.59
N ASN A 19 -28.24 25.89 -10.24
CA ASN A 19 -28.33 27.18 -9.57
C ASN A 19 -29.52 28.05 -10.06
N ARG A 20 -30.62 27.40 -10.47
CA ARG A 20 -31.83 28.05 -11.04
C ARG A 20 -32.35 29.20 -10.18
N SER A 21 -32.33 29.07 -8.86
CA SER A 21 -32.77 30.11 -7.92
C SER A 21 -31.88 31.36 -7.94
N ALA A 22 -30.56 31.20 -8.02
CA ALA A 22 -29.63 32.33 -8.11
C ALA A 22 -29.81 33.07 -9.44
N LEU A 23 -29.99 32.34 -10.54
CA LEU A 23 -30.23 32.90 -11.87
C LEU A 23 -31.51 33.72 -11.92
N ILE A 24 -32.60 33.20 -11.32
CA ILE A 24 -33.89 33.89 -11.25
C ILE A 24 -33.75 35.20 -10.49
N THR A 25 -33.02 35.22 -9.37
CA THR A 25 -32.80 36.44 -8.58
C THR A 25 -32.03 37.50 -9.38
N GLN A 26 -30.96 37.10 -10.08
CA GLN A 26 -30.18 38.03 -10.92
C GLN A 26 -31.01 38.60 -12.07
N ILE A 27 -31.76 37.73 -12.78
CA ILE A 27 -32.65 38.16 -13.86
C ILE A 27 -33.74 39.09 -13.33
N LYS A 28 -34.33 38.79 -12.17
CA LYS A 28 -35.34 39.63 -11.53
C LYS A 28 -34.78 41.03 -11.27
N SER A 29 -33.61 41.13 -10.64
CA SER A 29 -32.95 42.41 -10.34
C SER A 29 -32.69 43.23 -11.60
N SER A 30 -32.11 42.63 -12.65
CA SER A 30 -31.84 43.36 -13.90
C SER A 30 -33.11 43.80 -14.63
N VAL A 31 -34.23 43.08 -14.45
CA VAL A 31 -35.52 43.49 -15.01
C VAL A 31 -36.13 44.61 -14.17
N GLU A 32 -36.10 44.52 -12.84
CA GLU A 32 -36.54 45.59 -11.92
C GLU A 32 -35.83 46.91 -12.25
N ASP A 33 -34.50 46.90 -12.33
CA ASP A 33 -33.70 48.09 -12.66
C ASP A 33 -34.11 48.74 -14.00
N ALA A 34 -34.54 47.93 -14.97
CA ALA A 34 -34.94 48.40 -16.29
C ALA A 34 -36.36 48.96 -16.34
N VAL A 35 -37.27 48.52 -15.46
CA VAL A 35 -38.68 48.96 -15.44
C VAL A 35 -39.01 49.94 -14.32
N ASP A 36 -38.08 50.19 -13.39
CA ASP A 36 -38.24 51.13 -12.27
C ASP A 36 -38.57 52.56 -12.74
N ALA A 37 -37.93 53.00 -13.83
CA ALA A 37 -38.20 54.30 -14.47
C ALA A 37 -39.64 54.44 -15.02
N TRP A 38 -40.37 53.33 -15.15
CA TRP A 38 -41.76 53.31 -15.63
C TRP A 38 -42.77 53.05 -14.50
N GLY A 39 -42.33 52.94 -13.25
CA GLY A 39 -43.19 52.72 -12.09
C GLY A 39 -43.88 51.35 -12.06
N ILE A 40 -43.28 50.34 -12.69
CA ILE A 40 -43.80 48.97 -12.75
C ILE A 40 -43.08 48.11 -11.71
N GLU A 41 -43.83 47.52 -10.78
CA GLU A 41 -43.29 46.64 -9.74
C GLU A 41 -43.25 45.17 -10.21
N VAL A 42 -42.07 44.52 -10.12
CA VAL A 42 -41.88 43.12 -10.51
C VAL A 42 -42.09 42.19 -9.31
N THR A 43 -43.27 41.58 -9.22
CA THR A 43 -43.63 40.70 -8.10
C THR A 43 -43.00 39.30 -8.18
N ARG A 44 -42.84 38.72 -9.37
CA ARG A 44 -42.22 37.39 -9.57
C ARG A 44 -41.60 37.23 -10.95
N ALA A 45 -40.42 36.64 -11.01
CA ALA A 45 -39.76 36.22 -12.25
C ALA A 45 -39.63 34.69 -12.27
N GLU A 46 -39.91 34.05 -13.42
CA GLU A 46 -39.77 32.61 -13.62
C GLU A 46 -39.26 32.33 -15.02
N ILE A 47 -38.34 31.37 -15.13
CA ILE A 47 -37.80 30.90 -16.41
C ILE A 47 -38.67 29.72 -16.87
N LEU A 48 -39.45 29.96 -17.91
CA LEU A 48 -40.32 28.95 -18.54
C LEU A 48 -39.50 28.03 -19.46
N ASP A 49 -39.29 28.43 -20.72
CA ASP A 49 -38.57 27.64 -21.71
C ASP A 49 -37.51 28.48 -22.42
N VAL A 50 -36.29 27.93 -22.48
CA VAL A 50 -35.18 28.52 -23.23
C VAL A 50 -35.05 27.74 -24.53
N ASN A 51 -35.66 28.25 -25.59
CA ASN A 51 -35.59 27.60 -26.90
C ASN A 51 -34.29 28.02 -27.62
N LEU A 52 -33.26 27.18 -27.50
CA LEU A 52 -32.02 27.30 -28.26
C LEU A 52 -32.21 26.72 -29.67
N ASP A 53 -31.51 27.27 -30.66
CA ASP A 53 -31.45 26.66 -31.99
C ASP A 53 -30.58 25.40 -31.98
N GLN A 54 -30.82 24.51 -32.94
CA GLN A 54 -30.18 23.18 -32.96
C GLN A 54 -28.65 23.29 -33.08
N ALA A 55 -28.15 24.21 -33.90
CA ALA A 55 -26.71 24.41 -34.10
C ALA A 55 -26.01 24.84 -32.79
N THR A 56 -26.59 25.75 -32.03
CA THR A 56 -26.04 26.17 -30.73
C THR A 56 -26.05 25.03 -29.71
N ARG A 57 -27.11 24.22 -29.66
CA ARG A 57 -27.17 23.05 -28.77
C ARG A 57 -26.08 22.05 -29.08
N ASP A 58 -25.88 21.73 -30.35
CA ASP A 58 -24.89 20.74 -30.78
C ASP A 58 -23.46 21.22 -30.48
N ALA A 59 -23.15 22.48 -30.74
CA ALA A 59 -21.86 23.09 -30.40
C ALA A 59 -21.60 23.09 -28.87
N MET A 60 -22.63 23.41 -28.08
CA MET A 60 -22.53 23.41 -26.61
C MET A 60 -22.32 22.00 -26.06
N LEU A 61 -23.05 21.00 -26.58
CA LEU A 61 -22.86 19.59 -26.22
C LEU A 61 -21.45 19.10 -26.56
N GLN A 62 -20.92 19.49 -27.71
CA GLN A 62 -19.56 19.12 -28.11
C GLN A 62 -18.52 19.74 -27.18
N GLN A 63 -18.67 21.03 -26.82
CA GLN A 63 -17.78 21.70 -25.88
C GLN A 63 -17.85 21.07 -24.49
N LEU A 64 -19.05 20.73 -24.01
CA LEU A 64 -19.26 20.14 -22.70
C LEU A 64 -18.69 18.72 -22.61
N ASN A 65 -18.81 17.93 -23.68
CA ASN A 65 -18.14 16.63 -23.79
C ASN A 65 -16.62 16.77 -23.80
N ALA A 66 -16.08 17.73 -24.55
CA ALA A 66 -14.65 17.99 -24.59
C ALA A 66 -14.08 18.41 -23.22
N GLU A 67 -14.78 19.29 -22.49
CA GLU A 67 -14.35 19.69 -21.14
C GLU A 67 -14.49 18.55 -20.14
N ARG A 68 -15.55 17.73 -20.23
CA ARG A 68 -15.69 16.52 -19.40
C ARG A 68 -14.55 15.54 -19.66
N GLU A 69 -14.19 15.32 -20.92
CA GLU A 69 -13.09 14.43 -21.30
C GLU A 69 -11.74 14.98 -20.82
N ARG A 70 -11.49 16.28 -20.99
CA ARG A 70 -10.29 16.95 -20.46
C ARG A 70 -10.19 16.79 -18.95
N ARG A 71 -11.27 17.07 -18.20
CA ARG A 71 -11.31 16.90 -16.74
C ARG A 71 -11.04 15.44 -16.35
N ALA A 72 -11.68 14.49 -17.03
CA ALA A 72 -11.46 13.07 -16.77
C ALA A 72 -10.01 12.64 -17.03
N GLN A 73 -9.36 13.16 -18.08
CA GLN A 73 -7.95 12.89 -18.35
C GLN A 73 -7.03 13.44 -17.26
N VAL A 74 -7.26 14.68 -16.82
CA VAL A 74 -6.49 15.29 -15.73
C VAL A 74 -6.63 14.47 -14.44
N THR A 75 -7.86 14.13 -14.05
CA THR A 75 -8.10 13.32 -12.85
C THR A 75 -7.44 11.94 -12.94
N ARG A 76 -7.47 11.29 -14.11
CA ARG A 76 -6.77 10.00 -14.31
C ARG A 76 -5.25 10.15 -14.21
N ALA A 77 -4.68 11.20 -14.80
CA ALA A 77 -3.24 11.46 -14.74
C ALA A 77 -2.78 11.76 -13.30
N GLU A 78 -3.54 12.56 -12.55
CA GLU A 78 -3.29 12.83 -11.13
C GLU A 78 -3.40 11.56 -10.28
N GLY A 79 -4.44 10.75 -10.52
CA GLY A 79 -4.60 9.45 -9.86
C GLY A 79 -3.43 8.51 -10.14
N ALA A 80 -2.97 8.43 -11.39
CA ALA A 80 -1.83 7.60 -11.77
C ALA A 80 -0.53 8.09 -11.10
N LYS A 81 -0.27 9.41 -11.11
CA LYS A 81 0.89 9.99 -10.42
C LYS A 81 0.87 9.65 -8.93
N ARG A 82 -0.27 9.86 -8.27
CA ARG A 82 -0.42 9.58 -6.83
C ARG A 82 -0.29 8.10 -6.50
N ALA A 83 -0.74 7.22 -7.38
CA ALA A 83 -0.55 5.78 -7.22
C ALA A 83 0.93 5.38 -7.28
N VAL A 84 1.71 5.96 -8.21
CA VAL A 84 3.15 5.73 -8.30
C VAL A 84 3.88 6.23 -7.06
N GLU A 85 3.56 7.43 -6.57
CA GLU A 85 4.14 7.98 -5.34
C GLU A 85 3.85 7.07 -4.14
N LEU A 86 2.58 6.68 -3.95
CA LEU A 86 2.19 5.79 -2.84
C LEU A 86 2.88 4.42 -2.90
N ASN A 87 3.05 3.85 -4.09
CA ASN A 87 3.76 2.59 -4.26
C ASN A 87 5.25 2.74 -3.93
N ALA A 88 5.89 3.81 -4.40
CA ALA A 88 7.30 4.09 -4.10
C ALA A 88 7.52 4.29 -2.59
N ASP A 89 6.63 5.02 -1.92
CA ASP A 89 6.66 5.20 -0.47
C ASP A 89 6.47 3.89 0.28
N ALA A 90 5.54 3.03 -0.18
CA ALA A 90 5.30 1.72 0.40
C ALA A 90 6.52 0.80 0.25
N GLU A 91 7.18 0.78 -0.92
CA GLU A 91 8.40 0.01 -1.17
C GLU A 91 9.56 0.50 -0.28
N LEU A 92 9.75 1.81 -0.19
CA LEU A 92 10.76 2.41 0.68
C LEU A 92 10.51 2.05 2.14
N TYR A 93 9.26 2.14 2.61
CA TYR A 93 8.89 1.75 3.96
C TYR A 93 9.17 0.27 4.22
N ALA A 94 8.77 -0.62 3.30
CA ALA A 94 9.02 -2.05 3.42
C ALA A 94 10.53 -2.38 3.48
N ALA A 95 11.33 -1.74 2.63
CA ALA A 95 12.78 -1.90 2.62
C ALA A 95 13.40 -1.44 3.95
N GLN A 96 12.95 -0.30 4.50
CA GLN A 96 13.40 0.19 5.79
C GLN A 96 13.04 -0.76 6.94
N GLN A 97 11.82 -1.31 6.95
CA GLN A 97 11.43 -2.27 7.99
C GLN A 97 12.25 -3.56 7.90
N THR A 98 12.53 -4.04 6.68
CA THR A 98 13.38 -5.22 6.48
C THR A 98 14.81 -4.97 6.98
N ALA A 99 15.37 -3.80 6.69
CA ALA A 99 16.69 -3.41 7.19
C ALA A 99 16.73 -3.31 8.71
N LYS A 100 15.69 -2.71 9.33
CA LYS A 100 15.54 -2.62 10.78
C LYS A 100 15.43 -4.01 11.42
N ALA A 101 14.61 -4.89 10.86
CA ALA A 101 14.45 -6.26 11.33
C ALA A 101 15.78 -7.02 11.31
N ARG A 102 16.55 -6.92 10.20
CA ARG A 102 17.88 -7.53 10.10
C ARG A 102 18.86 -6.97 11.12
N ARG A 103 18.83 -5.66 11.38
CA ARG A 103 19.67 -5.04 12.42
C ARG A 103 19.33 -5.56 13.80
N ILE A 104 18.04 -5.58 14.16
CA ILE A 104 17.57 -6.10 15.45
C ILE A 104 17.98 -7.57 15.64
N GLN A 105 17.85 -8.38 14.57
CA GLN A 105 18.29 -9.77 14.62
C GLN A 105 19.80 -9.88 14.84
N ALA A 106 20.61 -9.11 14.11
CA ALA A 106 22.06 -9.11 14.29
C ALA A 106 22.48 -8.65 15.70
N ASP A 107 21.82 -7.61 16.23
CA ASP A 107 22.04 -7.11 17.59
C ASP A 107 21.68 -8.19 18.63
N ALA A 108 20.57 -8.92 18.42
CA ALA A 108 20.16 -10.02 19.29
C ALA A 108 21.14 -11.21 19.22
N GLU A 109 21.63 -11.57 18.04
CA GLU A 109 22.63 -12.63 17.86
C GLU A 109 23.98 -12.27 18.50
N ALA A 110 24.41 -11.01 18.36
CA ALA A 110 25.61 -10.48 19.00
C ALA A 110 25.48 -10.56 20.54
N TYR A 111 24.36 -10.10 21.09
CA TYR A 111 24.08 -10.19 22.52
C TYR A 111 24.07 -11.63 23.03
N ALA A 112 23.41 -12.55 22.32
CA ALA A 112 23.40 -13.96 22.69
C ALA A 112 24.80 -14.57 22.67
N THR A 113 25.62 -14.22 21.67
CA THR A 113 27.01 -14.69 21.57
C THR A 113 27.88 -14.14 22.71
N GLU A 114 27.70 -12.88 23.07
CA GLU A 114 28.39 -12.24 24.19
C GLU A 114 28.06 -12.92 25.53
N VAL A 115 26.77 -13.17 25.81
CA VAL A 115 26.33 -13.87 27.02
C VAL A 115 26.93 -15.28 27.10
N VAL A 116 26.98 -16.01 25.98
CA VAL A 116 27.60 -17.34 25.92
C VAL A 116 29.12 -17.24 26.14
N ALA A 117 29.79 -16.28 25.51
CA ALA A 117 31.23 -16.06 25.69
C ALA A 117 31.57 -15.72 27.14
N GLU A 118 30.77 -14.87 27.80
CA GLU A 118 30.91 -14.53 29.21
C GLU A 118 30.68 -15.75 30.12
N ALA A 119 29.66 -16.57 29.82
CA ALA A 119 29.38 -17.79 30.57
C ALA A 119 30.52 -18.81 30.46
N ILE A 120 31.15 -18.93 29.29
CA ILE A 120 32.33 -19.79 29.05
C ILE A 120 33.54 -19.25 29.79
N ALA A 121 33.77 -17.93 29.75
CA ALA A 121 34.88 -17.30 30.47
C ALA A 121 34.78 -17.49 32.00
N LYS A 122 33.56 -17.46 32.56
CA LYS A 122 33.33 -17.65 34.01
C LYS A 122 33.34 -19.12 34.46
N ASN A 123 32.82 -20.06 33.67
CA ASN A 123 32.66 -21.47 34.07
C ASN A 123 33.69 -22.43 33.44
N GLY A 124 34.64 -21.92 32.65
CA GLY A 124 35.73 -22.71 32.06
C GLY A 124 35.37 -23.49 30.80
N ILE A 125 36.41 -23.95 30.10
CA ILE A 125 36.34 -24.58 28.76
C ILE A 125 35.49 -25.87 28.76
N GLU A 126 35.36 -26.55 29.90
CA GLU A 126 34.61 -27.80 30.05
C GLU A 126 33.09 -27.61 29.80
N ALA A 127 32.51 -26.50 30.24
CA ALA A 127 31.09 -26.19 30.00
C ALA A 127 30.81 -25.89 28.51
N ALA A 128 31.76 -25.26 27.81
CA ALA A 128 31.71 -25.04 26.37
C ALA A 128 31.72 -26.35 25.57
N GLN A 129 32.57 -27.30 25.95
CA GLN A 129 32.65 -28.62 25.30
C GLN A 129 31.34 -29.40 25.44
N TYR A 130 30.68 -29.32 26.60
CA TYR A 130 29.38 -29.95 26.82
C TYR A 130 28.28 -29.31 25.95
N GLN A 131 28.26 -27.99 25.78
CA GLN A 131 27.30 -27.32 24.89
C GLN A 131 27.52 -27.65 23.41
N VAL A 132 28.77 -27.77 22.97
CA VAL A 132 29.09 -28.23 21.60
C VAL A 132 28.60 -29.66 21.38
N ALA A 133 28.82 -30.55 22.35
CA ALA A 133 28.32 -31.92 22.29
C ALA A 133 26.77 -31.97 22.25
N LEU A 134 26.08 -31.17 23.06
CA LEU A 134 24.61 -31.07 23.03
C LEU A 134 24.09 -30.57 21.66
N LYS A 135 24.67 -29.51 21.10
CA LYS A 135 24.29 -29.01 19.77
C LYS A 135 24.57 -30.03 18.66
N GLN A 136 25.64 -30.83 18.78
CA GLN A 136 25.91 -31.93 17.85
C GLN A 136 24.85 -33.03 17.93
N VAL A 137 24.43 -33.43 19.13
CA VAL A 137 23.36 -34.42 19.33
C VAL A 137 22.02 -33.90 18.80
N GLU A 138 21.67 -32.63 19.06
CA GLU A 138 20.47 -32.00 18.52
C GLU A 138 20.50 -31.89 16.99
N ALA A 139 21.66 -31.60 16.40
CA ALA A 139 21.83 -31.59 14.94
C ALA A 139 21.65 -32.99 14.35
N ILE A 140 22.20 -34.03 14.99
CA ILE A 140 21.97 -35.44 14.60
C ILE A 140 20.49 -35.80 14.72
N ALA A 141 19.80 -35.37 15.79
CA ALA A 141 18.38 -35.62 15.98
C ALA A 141 17.51 -34.94 14.91
N LYS A 142 17.76 -33.66 14.60
CA LYS A 142 17.04 -32.93 13.54
C LYS A 142 17.31 -33.49 12.14
N VAL A 143 18.54 -33.95 11.88
CA VAL A 143 18.88 -34.64 10.62
C VAL A 143 18.20 -36.02 10.54
N GLY A 144 18.05 -36.71 11.66
CA GLY A 144 17.31 -37.97 11.77
C GLY A 144 15.78 -37.82 11.60
N GLU A 145 15.23 -36.66 11.94
CA GLU A 145 13.81 -36.31 11.74
C GLU A 145 13.50 -35.76 10.33
N GLY A 146 14.50 -35.21 9.62
CA GLY A 146 14.36 -34.72 8.25
C GLY A 146 14.08 -35.83 7.23
N ALA A 147 13.46 -35.48 6.09
CA ALA A 147 12.95 -36.40 5.06
C ALA A 147 14.04 -37.11 4.21
N GLY A 148 15.10 -37.61 4.84
CA GLY A 148 16.21 -38.35 4.22
C GLY A 148 16.70 -39.47 5.14
N LYS A 149 15.82 -40.45 5.44
CA LYS A 149 16.00 -41.58 6.37
C LYS A 149 17.14 -42.57 6.03
N GLN A 150 18.17 -42.18 5.27
CA GLN A 150 19.21 -43.11 4.77
C GLN A 150 20.66 -42.64 4.95
N THR A 151 20.94 -41.42 5.43
CA THR A 151 22.34 -41.00 5.65
C THR A 151 22.77 -41.27 7.09
N VAL A 152 23.37 -42.45 7.31
CA VAL A 152 23.97 -42.82 8.60
C VAL A 152 25.37 -42.19 8.68
N PHE A 153 25.52 -41.14 9.51
CA PHE A 153 26.84 -40.66 9.90
C PHE A 153 27.38 -41.56 11.00
N LEU A 154 28.29 -42.48 10.65
CA LEU A 154 29.06 -43.22 11.65
C LEU A 154 30.26 -42.35 12.06
N PRO A 155 30.35 -41.94 13.34
CA PRO A 155 31.55 -41.29 13.82
C PRO A 155 32.73 -42.26 13.72
N ALA A 156 33.92 -41.76 13.39
CA ALA A 156 35.08 -42.59 13.03
C ALA A 156 35.47 -43.62 14.10
N ASN A 157 35.12 -43.36 15.37
CA ASN A 157 35.34 -44.24 16.52
C ASN A 157 34.22 -45.26 16.78
N ALA A 158 33.10 -45.21 16.05
CA ALA A 158 32.04 -46.20 16.19
C ALA A 158 32.53 -47.59 15.77
N LEU A 159 33.35 -47.68 14.73
CA LEU A 159 33.90 -48.95 14.26
C LEU A 159 34.75 -49.65 15.34
N ASP A 160 35.55 -48.87 16.08
CA ASP A 160 36.38 -49.41 17.16
C ASP A 160 35.52 -49.89 18.34
N ALA A 161 34.48 -49.11 18.71
CA ALA A 161 33.55 -49.50 19.77
C ALA A 161 32.75 -50.77 19.40
N PHE A 162 32.37 -50.95 18.13
CA PHE A 162 31.72 -52.16 17.65
C PHE A 162 32.69 -53.36 17.63
N ALA A 163 33.95 -53.17 17.26
CA ALA A 163 34.96 -54.22 17.28
C ALA A 163 35.26 -54.69 18.72
N ASP A 164 35.39 -53.77 19.67
CA ASP A 164 35.60 -54.09 21.08
C ASP A 164 34.41 -54.85 21.68
N ALA A 165 33.17 -54.44 21.35
CA ALA A 165 31.97 -55.13 21.78
C ALA A 165 31.89 -56.57 21.22
N PHE A 166 32.29 -56.78 19.96
CA PHE A 166 32.33 -58.12 19.36
C PHE A 166 33.47 -58.97 19.91
N GLY A 167 34.62 -58.37 20.22
CA GLY A 167 35.73 -59.04 20.92
C GLY A 167 35.33 -59.52 22.31
N LEU A 168 34.53 -58.72 23.03
CA LEU A 168 33.97 -59.10 24.33
C LEU A 168 32.95 -60.25 24.20
N LEU A 169 32.13 -60.24 23.15
CA LEU A 169 31.10 -61.27 22.90
C LEU A 169 31.71 -62.61 22.45
N LYS A 170 32.85 -62.60 21.76
CA LYS A 170 33.46 -63.83 21.22
C LYS A 170 34.20 -64.66 22.26
N GLY A 171 34.36 -64.14 23.49
CA GLY A 171 35.02 -64.85 24.59
C GLY A 171 36.53 -65.00 24.37
N ARG A 172 37.31 -64.83 25.44
CA ARG A 172 38.78 -64.97 25.39
C ARG A 172 39.16 -66.33 24.79
N PRO A 173 39.98 -66.40 23.72
CA PRO A 173 40.66 -67.65 23.39
C PRO A 173 41.59 -68.00 24.56
N LYS A 174 41.59 -69.27 24.97
CA LYS A 174 42.55 -69.80 25.96
C LYS A 174 43.99 -69.66 25.47
#